data_AF-A0A9W8BFU4-F1
#
_entry.id   AF-A0A9W8BFU4-F1
#
_cell.length_a   1.000
_cell.length_b   1.000
_cell.length_c   1.000
_cell.angle_alpha   90.00
_cell.angle_beta   90.00
_cell.angle_gamma   90.00
#
_symmetry.space_group_name_H-M   'P 1'
#
loop_
_entity.id
_entity.type
_entity.pdbx_description
1 polymer ?
#
loop_
_entity_poly.entity_id
_entity_poly.type
_entity_poly.pdbx_seq_one_letter_code
_entity_poly.pdbx_strand_id
1 'polypeptide(L)'
;LAGRVYAYRVVGQRGLELLDVELGTRKDLTQLGSHMHVWRRQGGGAGPLILLGSPSEHSYSSSKWGMMAAAAAGEAPERGWQAGEVRVMDPAAWGGRQVGGGEELAGLVRILSGMQSPGHFGRGLASSTATGDVWIGEPFGGGEAGRVYRWSADAAEPQCFGMADGGHARLGQTIRAASGAGVELLAVSAPHDSQFSRLAGSVLLMHSRAEPS
;
A
#
# COMPACT_ATOMS: atom_id res chain seq x y z
N LEU A 1 -12.86 6.53 -11.29
CA LEU A 1 -12.47 7.60 -10.35
C LEU A 1 -10.98 7.45 -10.02
N ALA A 2 -10.17 8.45 -10.37
CA ALA A 2 -8.72 8.46 -10.21
C ALA A 2 -8.20 8.58 -8.76
N GLY A 3 -9.09 8.73 -7.76
CA GLY A 3 -8.71 9.01 -6.37
C GLY A 3 -8.09 10.41 -6.20
N ARG A 4 -8.39 11.08 -5.09
CA ARG A 4 -7.75 12.35 -4.71
C ARG A 4 -7.55 12.36 -3.21
N VAL A 5 -6.40 12.86 -2.76
CA VAL A 5 -6.09 13.05 -1.34
C VAL A 5 -5.86 14.53 -1.08
N TYR A 6 -6.52 15.03 -0.03
CA TYR A 6 -6.43 16.42 0.42
C TYR A 6 -5.82 16.45 1.82
N ALA A 7 -4.95 17.42 2.08
CA ALA A 7 -4.40 17.66 3.41
C ALA A 7 -4.95 18.95 4.01
N TYR A 8 -5.40 18.88 5.26
CA TYR A 8 -5.89 20.02 6.02
C TYR A 8 -5.09 20.18 7.32
N ARG A 9 -4.83 21.42 7.72
CA ARG A 9 -4.37 21.79 9.05
C ARG A 9 -5.56 22.16 9.91
N VAL A 10 -5.60 21.61 11.13
CA VAL A 10 -6.58 22.02 12.13
C VAL A 10 -6.14 23.37 12.73
N VAL A 11 -7.00 24.37 12.65
CA VAL A 11 -6.77 25.73 13.16
C VAL A 11 -7.78 26.03 14.27
N GLY A 12 -7.31 26.08 15.51
CA GLY A 12 -8.18 26.19 16.68
C GLY A 12 -9.10 24.97 16.86
N GLN A 13 -10.25 25.17 17.50
CA GLN A 13 -11.18 24.05 17.81
C GLN A 13 -12.11 23.65 16.66
N ARG A 14 -12.26 24.49 15.63
CA ARG A 14 -13.25 24.27 14.56
C ARG A 14 -12.77 24.65 13.15
N GLY A 15 -11.58 25.22 13.01
CA GLY A 15 -11.05 25.61 11.71
C GLY A 15 -10.35 24.45 11.03
N LEU A 16 -10.56 24.31 9.73
CA LEU A 16 -9.71 23.51 8.84
C LEU A 16 -9.17 24.45 7.77
N GLU A 17 -7.86 24.43 7.58
CA GLU A 17 -7.14 25.18 6.55
C GLU A 17 -6.59 24.17 5.54
N LEU A 18 -6.97 24.28 4.27
CA LEU A 18 -6.43 23.43 3.20
C LEU A 18 -4.94 23.78 3.01
N LEU A 19 -4.08 22.76 2.97
CA LEU A 19 -2.62 22.94 2.85
C LEU A 19 -2.11 23.06 1.40
N ASP A 20 -3.00 23.37 0.44
CA ASP A 20 -2.71 23.38 -1.00
C ASP A 20 -2.06 22.07 -1.52
N VAL A 21 -2.29 20.94 -0.83
CA VAL A 21 -1.88 19.62 -1.27
C VAL A 21 -3.08 18.90 -1.89
N GLU A 22 -3.05 18.80 -3.22
CA GLU A 22 -3.92 17.90 -3.98
C GLU A 22 -3.06 16.82 -4.61
N LEU A 23 -3.11 15.60 -4.05
CA LEU A 23 -2.48 14.44 -4.65
C LEU A 23 -3.53 13.75 -5.54
N GLY A 24 -3.31 13.83 -6.84
CA GLY A 24 -4.10 13.14 -7.85
C GLY A 24 -3.22 12.25 -8.71
N THR A 25 -3.85 11.38 -9.48
CA THR A 25 -3.20 10.71 -10.60
C THR A 25 -3.91 11.17 -11.87
N ARG A 26 -3.17 11.42 -12.96
CA ARG A 26 -3.78 11.67 -14.28
C ARG A 26 -4.49 10.45 -14.86
N LYS A 27 -4.35 9.29 -14.24
CA LYS A 27 -4.90 8.03 -14.71
C LYS A 27 -6.25 7.76 -14.08
N ASP A 28 -7.19 7.34 -14.91
CA ASP A 28 -8.49 6.94 -14.43
C ASP A 28 -8.42 5.64 -13.62
N LEU A 29 -9.30 5.54 -12.62
CA LEU A 29 -9.60 4.30 -11.88
C LEU A 29 -8.45 3.75 -11.02
N THR A 30 -7.43 4.52 -10.66
CA THR A 30 -6.29 4.06 -9.82
C THR A 30 -6.66 3.81 -8.36
N GLN A 31 -7.78 4.40 -7.88
CA GLN A 31 -8.22 4.34 -6.48
C GLN A 31 -7.17 4.87 -5.49
N LEU A 32 -6.41 5.90 -5.88
CA LEU A 32 -5.45 6.57 -4.99
C LEU A 32 -6.11 6.98 -3.67
N GLY A 33 -5.47 6.61 -2.57
CA GLY A 33 -5.90 6.97 -1.22
C GLY A 33 -7.09 6.16 -0.72
N SER A 34 -7.52 5.12 -1.46
CA SER A 34 -8.55 4.18 -0.97
C SER A 34 -8.13 3.47 0.30
N HIS A 35 -6.81 3.35 0.53
CA HIS A 35 -6.21 2.82 1.74
C HIS A 35 -5.12 3.79 2.18
N MET A 36 -5.18 4.22 3.43
CA MET A 36 -4.23 5.18 4.00
C MET A 36 -3.74 4.67 5.35
N HIS A 37 -2.46 4.89 5.63
CA HIS A 37 -1.88 4.54 6.93
C HIS A 37 -0.84 5.56 7.37
N VAL A 38 -0.84 5.91 8.65
CA VAL A 38 0.16 6.81 9.25
C VAL A 38 1.29 5.97 9.81
N TRP A 39 2.46 6.08 9.21
CA TRP A 39 3.66 5.35 9.60
C TRP A 39 4.54 6.21 10.51
N ARG A 40 4.60 5.83 11.79
CA ARG A 40 5.51 6.44 12.77
C ARG A 40 6.83 5.67 12.77
N ARG A 41 7.89 6.30 12.27
CA ARG A 41 9.24 5.73 12.26
C ARG A 41 9.81 5.66 13.67
N GLN A 42 10.64 4.66 13.94
CA GLN A 42 11.46 4.63 15.15
C GLN A 42 12.62 5.63 15.04
N GLY A 43 13.04 6.18 16.18
CA GLY A 43 14.08 7.22 16.25
C GLY A 43 13.49 8.63 16.18
N GLY A 44 13.46 9.31 17.33
CA GLY A 44 12.67 10.52 17.62
C GLY A 44 13.01 11.82 16.87
N GLY A 45 13.59 11.78 15.68
CA GLY A 45 13.96 12.98 14.91
C GLY A 45 13.07 13.25 13.70
N ALA A 46 12.42 12.23 13.13
CA ALA A 46 11.76 12.35 11.84
C ALA A 46 10.23 12.27 11.99
N GLY A 47 9.51 13.20 11.36
CA GLY A 47 8.04 13.24 11.39
C GLY A 47 7.39 11.96 10.85
N PRO A 48 6.09 11.76 11.12
CA PRO A 48 5.35 10.61 10.60
C PRO A 48 5.28 10.66 9.07
N LEU A 49 5.36 9.50 8.43
CA LEU A 49 5.12 9.36 7.00
C LEU A 49 3.68 8.88 6.76
N ILE A 50 3.15 9.12 5.57
CA ILE A 50 1.83 8.67 5.15
C ILE A 50 2.00 7.68 4.01
N LEU A 51 1.38 6.52 4.14
CA LEU A 51 1.28 5.52 3.08
C LEU A 51 -0.07 5.69 2.39
N LEU A 52 -0.06 5.85 1.06
CA LEU A 52 -1.26 5.96 0.23
C LEU A 52 -1.31 4.79 -0.75
N GLY A 53 -2.21 3.84 -0.51
CA GLY A 53 -2.47 2.72 -1.39
C GLY A 53 -3.29 3.13 -2.61
N SER A 54 -2.89 2.64 -3.78
CA SER A 54 -3.56 2.83 -5.07
C SER A 54 -3.68 1.45 -5.76
N PRO A 55 -4.52 0.54 -5.26
CA PRO A 55 -4.53 -0.86 -5.67
C PRO A 55 -4.89 -1.09 -7.14
N SER A 56 -5.57 -0.15 -7.78
CA SER A 56 -5.94 -0.26 -9.19
C SER A 56 -4.99 0.51 -10.12
N GLU A 57 -3.85 0.96 -9.60
CA GLU A 57 -2.82 1.61 -10.39
C GLU A 57 -2.15 0.64 -11.38
N HIS A 58 -1.88 1.16 -12.57
CA HIS A 58 -1.16 0.43 -13.60
C HIS A 58 0.35 0.64 -13.45
N SER A 59 1.10 -0.43 -13.18
CA SER A 59 2.56 -0.37 -13.13
C SER A 59 3.13 -0.24 -14.55
N TYR A 60 3.89 0.82 -14.80
CA TYR A 60 4.48 1.09 -16.12
C TYR A 60 5.70 0.21 -16.44
N SER A 61 6.39 -0.32 -15.42
CA SER A 61 7.73 -0.92 -15.60
C SER A 61 7.73 -2.22 -16.42
N SER A 62 6.62 -2.96 -16.47
CA SER A 62 6.46 -4.16 -17.31
C SER A 62 5.74 -3.89 -18.64
N SER A 63 5.08 -2.73 -18.77
CA SER A 63 4.05 -2.52 -19.80
C SER A 63 4.59 -2.19 -21.19
N LYS A 64 5.73 -1.49 -21.34
CA LYS A 64 6.10 -1.00 -22.68
C LYS A 64 6.50 -2.13 -23.64
N TRP A 65 7.27 -3.11 -23.17
CA TRP A 65 7.70 -4.24 -24.00
C TRP A 65 6.65 -5.35 -24.06
N GLY A 66 5.96 -5.64 -22.96
CA GLY A 66 4.88 -6.61 -22.92
C GLY A 66 3.69 -6.22 -23.79
N MET A 67 3.26 -4.95 -23.73
CA MET A 67 2.15 -4.46 -24.57
C MET A 67 2.51 -4.41 -26.05
N MET A 68 3.76 -4.08 -26.41
CA MET A 68 4.20 -4.10 -27.81
C MET A 68 4.26 -5.52 -28.37
N ALA A 69 4.69 -6.51 -27.57
CA ALA A 69 4.71 -7.91 -27.98
C ALA A 69 3.29 -8.50 -28.12
N ALA A 70 2.40 -8.25 -27.17
CA ALA A 70 1.01 -8.71 -27.20
C ALA A 70 0.23 -8.08 -28.38
N ALA A 71 0.42 -6.78 -28.63
CA ALA A 71 -0.18 -6.11 -29.78
C ALA A 71 0.35 -6.64 -31.12
N ALA A 72 1.64 -6.98 -31.21
CA ALA A 72 2.22 -7.59 -32.41
C ALA A 72 1.70 -9.03 -32.66
N ALA A 73 1.27 -9.72 -31.60
CA ALA A 73 0.69 -11.06 -31.66
C ALA A 73 -0.84 -11.08 -31.94
N GLY A 74 -1.48 -9.91 -32.04
CA GLY A 74 -2.94 -9.82 -32.23
C GLY A 74 -3.76 -10.22 -31.01
N GLU A 75 -3.13 -10.31 -29.84
CA GLU A 75 -3.81 -10.58 -28.58
C GLU A 75 -4.61 -9.34 -28.17
N ALA A 76 -5.84 -9.54 -27.68
CA ALA A 76 -6.63 -8.44 -27.14
C ALA A 76 -5.81 -7.72 -26.06
N PRO A 77 -5.80 -6.38 -26.01
CA PRO A 77 -5.03 -5.64 -25.00
C PRO A 77 -5.38 -6.21 -23.63
N GLU A 78 -4.36 -6.67 -22.89
CA GLU A 78 -4.55 -7.26 -21.57
C GLU A 78 -5.48 -6.36 -20.77
N ARG A 79 -6.60 -6.91 -20.29
CA ARG A 79 -7.56 -6.18 -19.47
C ARG A 79 -6.82 -5.60 -18.26
N GLY A 80 -6.51 -4.30 -18.32
CA GLY A 80 -6.07 -3.46 -17.20
C GLY A 80 -5.05 -4.10 -16.28
N TRP A 81 -3.76 -4.01 -16.61
CA TRP A 81 -2.67 -4.43 -15.73
C TRP A 81 -2.71 -3.67 -14.39
N GLN A 82 -3.36 -4.23 -13.37
CA GLN A 82 -3.57 -3.58 -12.07
C GLN A 82 -2.65 -4.20 -11.02
N ALA A 83 -1.37 -3.87 -11.10
CA ALA A 83 -0.42 -4.30 -10.07
C ALA A 83 -0.64 -3.56 -8.75
N GLY A 84 -1.12 -2.32 -8.82
CA GLY A 84 -1.25 -1.46 -7.66
C GLY A 84 0.09 -0.85 -7.23
N GLU A 85 0.01 0.17 -6.38
CA GLU A 85 1.19 0.80 -5.78
C GLU A 85 0.87 1.41 -4.41
N VAL A 86 1.94 1.74 -3.67
CA VAL A 86 1.90 2.53 -2.44
C VAL A 86 2.83 3.73 -2.61
N ARG A 87 2.28 4.93 -2.42
CA ARG A 87 3.05 6.18 -2.34
C ARG A 87 3.39 6.46 -0.88
N VAL A 88 4.66 6.67 -0.58
CA VAL A 88 5.17 7.05 0.74
C VAL A 88 5.41 8.56 0.72
N MET A 89 4.70 9.28 1.59
CA MET A 89 4.69 10.75 1.61
C MET A 89 5.20 11.28 2.96
N ASP A 90 5.98 12.37 2.94
CA ASP A 90 6.39 13.14 4.10
C ASP A 90 5.56 14.43 4.22
N PRO A 91 4.65 14.52 5.20
CA PRO A 91 3.86 15.72 5.44
C PRO A 91 4.66 16.96 5.81
N ALA A 92 5.88 16.82 6.32
CA ALA A 92 6.72 17.98 6.65
C ALA A 92 7.05 18.81 5.40
N ALA A 93 7.07 18.17 4.22
CA ALA A 93 7.30 18.82 2.94
C ALA A 93 6.05 19.49 2.34
N TRP A 94 4.88 19.42 3.00
CA TRP A 94 3.63 20.03 2.52
C TRP A 94 3.53 21.53 2.81
N GLY A 95 4.32 22.06 3.74
CA GLY A 95 4.29 23.48 4.09
C GLY A 95 5.16 24.34 3.15
N GLY A 96 4.54 25.28 2.43
CA GLY A 96 5.25 26.41 1.81
C GLY A 96 5.37 26.41 0.28
N ARG A 97 4.76 25.44 -0.42
CA ARG A 97 4.65 25.48 -1.90
C ARG A 97 3.18 25.39 -2.29
N GLN A 98 2.67 26.40 -2.99
CA GLN A 98 1.45 26.25 -3.77
C GLN A 98 1.76 25.25 -4.88
N VAL A 99 1.25 24.02 -4.76
CA VAL A 99 1.36 23.02 -5.81
C VAL A 99 0.29 23.33 -6.85
N GLY A 100 0.52 24.41 -7.61
CA GLY A 100 -0.32 24.77 -8.75
C GLY A 100 -0.13 23.75 -9.86
N GLY A 101 -1.17 22.96 -10.12
CA GLY A 101 -1.42 22.26 -11.38
C GLY A 101 -0.20 21.64 -12.09
N GLY A 102 0.40 20.60 -11.50
CA GLY A 102 1.27 19.70 -12.28
C GLY A 102 2.50 19.13 -11.58
N GLU A 103 2.95 19.68 -10.45
CA GLU A 103 4.02 19.04 -9.65
C GLU A 103 3.44 17.96 -8.74
N GLU A 104 3.18 16.78 -9.33
CA GLU A 104 2.50 15.60 -8.73
C GLU A 104 3.17 14.97 -7.48
N LEU A 105 4.20 15.59 -6.87
CA LEU A 105 5.17 14.89 -6.01
C LEU A 105 5.57 15.63 -4.71
N ALA A 106 4.84 16.67 -4.28
CA ALA A 106 5.21 17.38 -3.05
C ALA A 106 5.22 16.45 -1.82
N GLY A 107 6.40 16.23 -1.25
CA GLY A 107 6.63 15.30 -0.15
C GLY A 107 6.63 13.83 -0.55
N LEU A 108 6.62 13.47 -1.83
CA LEU A 108 6.81 12.08 -2.23
C LEU A 108 8.22 11.64 -1.86
N VAL A 109 8.31 10.66 -0.97
CA VAL A 109 9.55 10.01 -0.57
C VAL A 109 9.84 8.84 -1.51
N ARG A 110 8.82 8.02 -1.78
CA ARG A 110 8.98 6.77 -2.52
C ARG A 110 7.69 6.26 -3.14
N ILE A 111 7.80 5.54 -4.25
CA ILE A 111 6.74 4.70 -4.82
C ILE A 111 7.17 3.24 -4.70
N LEU A 112 6.29 2.41 -4.15
CA LEU A 112 6.44 0.96 -4.09
C LEU A 112 5.40 0.34 -5.01
N SER A 113 5.82 -0.46 -5.98
CA SER A 113 4.93 -1.03 -6.99
C SER A 113 4.69 -2.52 -6.75
N GLY A 114 3.47 -2.97 -6.99
CA GLY A 114 3.18 -4.40 -7.10
C GLY A 114 3.94 -5.01 -8.28
N MET A 115 4.22 -6.31 -8.18
CA MET A 115 4.95 -7.04 -9.22
C MET A 115 4.05 -7.92 -10.09
N GLN A 116 2.80 -8.16 -9.67
CA GLN A 116 1.91 -9.12 -10.32
C GLN A 116 0.62 -8.47 -10.77
N SER A 117 0.00 -9.02 -11.82
CA SER A 117 -1.23 -8.49 -12.38
C SER A 117 -2.29 -9.60 -12.56
N PRO A 118 -3.53 -9.38 -12.09
CA PRO A 118 -3.90 -8.36 -11.11
C PRO A 118 -3.25 -8.67 -9.75
N GLY A 119 -2.65 -7.68 -9.09
CA GLY A 119 -2.03 -7.84 -7.76
C GLY A 119 -2.79 -7.05 -6.69
N HIS A 120 -3.12 -5.81 -7.01
CA HIS A 120 -3.73 -4.84 -6.09
C HIS A 120 -2.86 -4.55 -4.87
N PHE A 121 -1.57 -4.36 -5.09
CA PHE A 121 -0.60 -3.95 -4.09
C PHE A 121 -1.02 -2.63 -3.42
N GLY A 122 -0.92 -2.59 -2.08
CA GLY A 122 -1.37 -1.44 -1.29
C GLY A 122 -2.81 -1.54 -0.80
N ARG A 123 -3.49 -2.68 -0.99
CA ARG A 123 -4.83 -2.92 -0.45
C ARG A 123 -4.83 -3.07 1.07
N GLY A 124 -3.87 -3.79 1.62
CA GLY A 124 -3.63 -3.86 3.06
C GLY A 124 -2.48 -2.94 3.44
N LEU A 125 -2.63 -2.12 4.48
CA LEU A 125 -1.55 -1.28 5.01
C LEU A 125 -1.55 -1.32 6.54
N ALA A 126 -0.38 -1.54 7.13
CA ALA A 126 -0.11 -1.36 8.55
C ALA A 126 1.37 -1.03 8.77
N SER A 127 1.75 -0.68 10.00
CA SER A 127 3.14 -0.53 10.39
C SER A 127 3.38 -1.13 11.76
N SER A 128 4.57 -1.72 11.93
CA SER A 128 5.11 -2.12 13.21
C SER A 128 5.60 -0.88 13.96
N THR A 129 5.15 -0.74 15.20
CA THR A 129 5.72 0.21 16.17
C THR A 129 7.02 -0.32 16.79
N ALA A 130 7.18 -1.65 16.87
CA ALA A 130 8.32 -2.31 17.48
C ALA A 130 9.57 -2.35 16.59
N THR A 131 9.40 -2.44 15.28
CA THR A 131 10.53 -2.46 14.32
C THR A 131 10.56 -1.22 13.43
N GLY A 132 9.46 -0.48 13.36
CA GLY A 132 9.33 0.63 12.42
C GLY A 132 9.10 0.19 10.98
N ASP A 133 8.86 -1.09 10.70
CA ASP A 133 8.56 -1.57 9.35
C ASP A 133 7.12 -1.31 8.94
N VAL A 134 6.86 -1.29 7.64
CA VAL A 134 5.51 -1.28 7.08
C VAL A 134 5.15 -2.64 6.49
N TRP A 135 3.87 -2.95 6.55
CA TRP A 135 3.29 -4.17 6.02
C TRP A 135 2.27 -3.83 4.94
N ILE A 136 2.42 -4.42 3.76
CA ILE A 136 1.65 -4.10 2.57
C ILE A 136 1.00 -5.37 2.02
N GLY A 137 -0.30 -5.33 1.75
CA GLY A 137 -1.05 -6.46 1.19
C GLY A 137 -1.23 -6.37 -0.32
N GLU A 138 -1.12 -7.51 -0.99
CA GLU A 138 -1.38 -7.72 -2.42
C GLU A 138 -2.29 -8.96 -2.59
N PRO A 139 -3.61 -8.83 -2.38
CA PRO A 139 -4.53 -9.97 -2.25
C PRO A 139 -4.73 -10.76 -3.54
N PHE A 140 -4.47 -10.19 -4.71
CA PHE A 140 -4.60 -10.92 -5.99
C PHE A 140 -3.26 -11.52 -6.46
N GLY A 141 -2.17 -11.24 -5.75
CA GLY A 141 -0.87 -11.85 -6.02
C GLY A 141 -0.91 -13.39 -5.92
N GLY A 142 -0.10 -14.06 -6.75
CA GLY A 142 0.05 -15.52 -6.75
C GLY A 142 -1.20 -16.26 -7.25
N GLY A 143 -1.97 -15.67 -8.17
CA GLY A 143 -3.22 -16.28 -8.64
C GLY A 143 -4.34 -16.19 -7.60
N GLU A 144 -4.46 -15.06 -6.91
CA GLU A 144 -5.37 -14.82 -5.78
C GLU A 144 -5.06 -15.57 -4.47
N ALA A 145 -3.91 -16.24 -4.35
CA ALA A 145 -3.44 -16.71 -3.04
C ALA A 145 -3.25 -15.54 -2.07
N GLY A 146 -2.83 -14.41 -2.61
CA GLY A 146 -2.52 -13.20 -1.88
C GLY A 146 -1.12 -13.25 -1.26
N ARG A 147 -0.56 -12.06 -1.08
CA ARG A 147 0.78 -11.85 -0.56
C ARG A 147 0.80 -10.72 0.45
N VAL A 148 1.77 -10.80 1.34
CA VAL A 148 2.08 -9.73 2.29
C VAL A 148 3.54 -9.36 2.12
N TYR A 149 3.83 -8.08 2.13
CA TYR A 149 5.17 -7.54 1.99
C TYR A 149 5.56 -6.79 3.25
N ARG A 150 6.80 -6.99 3.70
CA ARG A 150 7.44 -6.19 4.75
C ARG A 150 8.44 -5.24 4.10
N TRP A 151 8.41 -3.97 4.46
CA TRP A 151 9.36 -2.99 3.94
C TRP A 151 9.84 -2.07 5.06
N SER A 152 11.13 -1.73 5.06
CA SER A 152 11.74 -0.73 5.93
C SER A 152 12.22 0.45 5.10
N ALA A 153 12.34 1.64 5.70
CA ALA A 153 12.74 2.87 4.97
C ALA A 153 14.05 2.70 4.19
N ASP A 154 15.00 1.96 4.78
CA ASP A 154 16.34 1.76 4.25
C ASP A 154 16.43 0.57 3.29
N ALA A 155 15.37 -0.25 3.18
CA ALA A 155 15.36 -1.39 2.28
C ALA A 155 15.18 -0.95 0.82
N ALA A 156 16.03 -1.49 -0.06
CA ALA A 156 15.90 -1.29 -1.50
C ALA A 156 14.63 -1.91 -2.06
N GLU A 157 14.15 -3.04 -1.53
CA GLU A 157 12.93 -3.71 -2.02
C GLU A 157 12.13 -4.31 -0.87
N PRO A 158 10.79 -4.42 -0.99
CA PRO A 158 9.97 -5.13 -0.01
C PRO A 158 10.23 -6.65 0.02
N GLN A 159 10.30 -7.24 1.20
CA GLN A 159 10.37 -8.68 1.39
C GLN A 159 8.97 -9.31 1.29
N CYS A 160 8.81 -10.32 0.45
CA CYS A 160 7.51 -10.98 0.19
C CYS A 160 7.30 -12.20 1.11
N PHE A 161 6.06 -12.35 1.57
CA PHE A 161 5.54 -13.48 2.34
C PHE A 161 4.22 -13.96 1.71
N GLY A 162 3.96 -15.27 1.77
CA GLY A 162 2.73 -15.87 1.28
C GLY A 162 2.39 -17.14 2.04
N MET A 163 1.20 -17.68 1.80
CA MET A 163 0.81 -19.01 2.28
C MET A 163 1.62 -20.09 1.55
N ALA A 164 1.87 -21.23 2.21
CA ALA A 164 2.44 -22.39 1.53
C ALA A 164 1.44 -23.00 0.52
N ASP A 165 0.16 -22.79 0.79
CA ASP A 165 -0.98 -23.39 0.13
C ASP A 165 -1.45 -22.46 -1.01
N GLY A 166 -1.29 -22.88 -2.28
CA GLY A 166 -1.63 -22.11 -3.48
C GLY A 166 -3.12 -21.94 -3.77
N GLY A 167 -3.96 -21.74 -2.74
CA GLY A 167 -5.40 -21.51 -2.88
C GLY A 167 -5.74 -20.09 -3.34
N HIS A 168 -7.03 -19.75 -3.44
CA HIS A 168 -7.50 -18.38 -3.74
C HIS A 168 -7.83 -17.60 -2.47
N ALA A 169 -6.94 -17.63 -1.49
CA ALA A 169 -7.16 -17.17 -0.12
C ALA A 169 -7.32 -15.64 0.02
N ARG A 170 -6.76 -14.89 -0.93
CA ARG A 170 -6.68 -13.41 -0.92
C ARG A 170 -6.02 -12.84 0.33
N LEU A 171 -4.96 -13.49 0.78
CA LEU A 171 -4.15 -13.04 1.91
C LEU A 171 -3.69 -11.60 1.71
N GLY A 172 -3.74 -10.78 2.76
CA GLY A 172 -3.31 -9.39 2.71
C GLY A 172 -4.41 -8.41 2.35
N GLN A 173 -5.67 -8.87 2.22
CA GLN A 173 -6.82 -7.99 1.95
C GLN A 173 -6.96 -6.87 2.99
N THR A 174 -6.69 -7.17 4.27
CA THR A 174 -6.65 -6.21 5.38
C THR A 174 -5.54 -6.62 6.32
N ILE A 175 -4.80 -5.62 6.79
CA ILE A 175 -3.70 -5.79 7.74
C ILE A 175 -3.94 -4.84 8.91
N ARG A 176 -3.77 -5.35 10.14
CA ARG A 176 -3.88 -4.57 11.38
C ARG A 176 -2.74 -4.94 12.30
N ALA A 177 -2.03 -3.93 12.80
CA ALA A 177 -1.04 -4.09 13.86
C ALA A 177 -1.64 -3.62 15.19
N ALA A 178 -1.36 -4.35 16.25
CA ALA A 178 -1.71 -3.99 17.62
C ALA A 178 -0.55 -4.30 18.55
N SER A 179 -0.26 -3.39 19.47
CA SER A 179 0.85 -3.52 20.42
C SER A 179 0.34 -3.41 21.84
N GLY A 180 0.81 -4.28 22.73
CA GLY A 180 0.45 -4.29 24.14
C GLY A 180 1.31 -5.26 24.95
N ALA A 181 1.60 -4.92 26.21
CA ALA A 181 2.38 -5.77 27.13
C ALA A 181 3.73 -6.28 26.56
N GLY A 182 4.43 -5.44 25.80
CA GLY A 182 5.73 -5.80 25.20
C GLY A 182 5.65 -6.75 24.00
N VAL A 183 4.45 -7.06 23.52
CA VAL A 183 4.22 -7.89 22.32
C VAL A 183 3.54 -7.04 21.26
N GLU A 184 3.96 -7.26 20.02
CA GLU A 184 3.25 -6.74 18.86
C GLU A 184 2.66 -7.90 18.06
N LEU A 185 1.39 -7.75 17.70
CA LEU A 185 0.63 -8.68 16.89
C LEU A 185 0.25 -8.01 15.58
N LEU A 186 0.45 -8.75 14.49
CA LEU A 186 0.02 -8.39 13.16
C LEU A 186 -1.05 -9.38 12.70
N ALA A 187 -2.27 -8.90 12.53
CA ALA A 187 -3.39 -9.66 12.00
C ALA A 187 -3.52 -9.40 10.49
N VAL A 188 -3.51 -10.47 9.70
CA VAL A 188 -3.67 -10.43 8.24
C VAL A 188 -4.87 -11.28 7.84
N SER A 189 -5.85 -10.68 7.18
CA SER A 189 -7.01 -11.42 6.70
C SER A 189 -6.73 -12.17 5.40
N ALA A 190 -7.29 -13.37 5.28
CA ALA A 190 -7.42 -14.13 4.04
C ALA A 190 -8.90 -14.52 3.87
N PRO A 191 -9.75 -13.63 3.33
CA PRO A 191 -11.21 -13.77 3.40
C PRO A 191 -11.76 -14.98 2.64
N HIS A 192 -10.96 -15.58 1.75
CA HIS A 192 -11.35 -16.72 0.92
C HIS A 192 -10.60 -18.00 1.32
N ASP A 193 -9.87 -17.98 2.43
CA ASP A 193 -9.16 -19.14 2.95
C ASP A 193 -10.09 -20.09 3.71
N SER A 194 -10.82 -20.92 2.97
CA SER A 194 -11.61 -22.01 3.55
C SER A 194 -11.93 -23.09 2.53
N GLN A 195 -11.71 -24.34 2.94
CA GLN A 195 -12.03 -25.53 2.14
C GLN A 195 -13.52 -25.89 2.20
N PHE A 196 -14.26 -25.43 3.22
CA PHE A 196 -15.62 -25.89 3.51
C PHE A 196 -16.71 -24.86 3.21
N SER A 197 -16.36 -23.57 3.17
CA SER A 197 -17.30 -22.51 2.78
C SER A 197 -16.54 -21.37 2.13
N ARG A 198 -16.93 -20.99 0.90
CA ARG A 198 -16.31 -19.92 0.10
C ARG A 198 -16.23 -18.55 0.79
N LEU A 199 -16.85 -18.38 1.97
CA LEU A 199 -16.96 -17.11 2.69
C LEU A 199 -16.51 -17.18 4.17
N ALA A 200 -15.98 -18.31 4.66
CA ALA A 200 -15.60 -18.40 6.07
C ALA A 200 -14.31 -17.62 6.39
N GLY A 201 -13.38 -17.55 5.43
CA GLY A 201 -12.10 -16.85 5.55
C GLY A 201 -11.23 -17.31 6.72
N SER A 202 -10.02 -16.76 6.79
CA SER A 202 -9.11 -16.94 7.93
C SER A 202 -8.41 -15.64 8.28
N VAL A 203 -7.78 -15.63 9.46
CA VAL A 203 -6.90 -14.55 9.90
C VAL A 203 -5.58 -15.17 10.36
N LEU A 204 -4.50 -14.78 9.69
CA LEU A 204 -3.15 -15.10 10.10
C LEU A 204 -2.71 -14.12 11.18
N LEU A 205 -2.26 -14.63 12.33
CA LEU A 205 -1.65 -13.84 13.39
C LEU A 205 -0.13 -14.07 13.38
N MET A 206 0.62 -13.00 13.15
CA MET A 206 2.08 -12.99 13.32
C MET A 206 2.41 -12.23 14.59
N HIS A 207 3.35 -12.74 15.38
CA HIS A 207 3.84 -12.05 16.55
C HIS A 207 5.31 -11.67 16.37
N SER A 208 5.67 -10.47 16.79
CA SER A 208 7.06 -10.08 16.97
C SER A 208 7.27 -9.73 18.44
N ARG A 209 8.41 -10.16 18.99
CA ARG A 209 8.88 -9.65 20.28
C ARG A 209 9.86 -8.53 19.96
N ALA A 210 9.71 -7.39 20.64
CA ALA A 210 10.80 -6.45 20.70
C ALA A 210 11.97 -7.13 21.42
N GLU A 211 13.12 -7.22 20.77
CA GLU A 211 14.35 -7.58 21.47
C GLU A 211 14.57 -6.52 22.57
N PRO A 212 14.85 -6.92 23.82
CA PRO A 212 15.19 -5.95 24.85
C PRO A 212 16.46 -5.21 24.42
N SER A 213 16.34 -3.89 24.28
CA SER A 213 17.45 -2.96 24.01
C SER A 213 18.44 -2.92 25.16
#